data_AF-A0A356PDC9-F1
#
_entry.id   AF-A0A356PDC9-F1
#
_cell.length_a   1.000
_cell.length_b   1.000
_cell.length_c   1.000
_cell.angle_alpha   90.00
_cell.angle_beta   90.00
_cell.angle_gamma   90.00
#
_symmetry.space_group_name_H-M   'P 1'
#
loop_
_entity.id
_entity.type
_entity.pdbx_description
1 polymer ?
#
loop_
_entity_poly.entity_id
_entity_poly.type
_entity_poly.pdbx_seq_one_letter_code
_entity_poly.pdbx_strand_id
1 'polypeptide(L)'
;MENKFKESLLNKNTLSVTWELVPGRGATEKAQETAIASAQQAANGGRVHALTITDNPGGNPAILADYLGMEILKMGIEPLVHFTCKDKNRNQMESQLYALDRAKVRNLLVMTGDYTVSGFQGRPKPVFDLDPSNTLQLIEAMNKGLEIPGFKASTFNAPSDFFAGCAVSPFKSTEAELMVQYYKLKKKIQGGAKFVVTQLGYDVRKCHEVLQFLKINKLDIPVVGNIYVLPYGAANVMNQNKLPGCVVTDKLLAELNLEKSAPDKGVGQRLLRAAKLYAILKGIGVAGVHIGGHNLKYEQLEYILDKGEELFPKWKDLVKEFDYPQTNGFYYFEKDERTGLNTDQPTNRDNLPLDAPAGAMNSLMRGMHGLLFTPNKKLFPMMRGMYRATEGKKKTGKALHAVEHLAKVIMLDCKDCGDCAMLDLAYLCPMSQCPKNQRNGACGGSLDGWCEVYPKEKKCVWVRAYARLKKYGEETALDVPPVPPANWDFYQTSSWSNFFLGKDHSAPILGIKRPESKIPKS
;
A
#
# COMPACT_ATOMS: atom_id res chain seq x y z
N MET A 1 -20.27 -20.28 -8.96
CA MET A 1 -19.38 -20.08 -10.13
C MET A 1 -17.95 -20.15 -9.62
N GLU A 2 -17.16 -20.98 -10.25
CA GLU A 2 -15.74 -21.20 -9.95
C GLU A 2 -14.93 -19.91 -10.21
N ASN A 3 -13.92 -19.58 -9.39
CA ASN A 3 -13.20 -18.30 -9.46
C ASN A 3 -11.87 -18.53 -10.19
N LYS A 4 -11.92 -18.35 -11.52
CA LYS A 4 -10.80 -18.68 -12.42
C LYS A 4 -9.50 -17.95 -12.10
N PHE A 5 -9.58 -16.73 -11.59
CA PHE A 5 -8.40 -15.96 -11.21
C PHE A 5 -7.72 -16.54 -9.97
N LYS A 6 -8.51 -16.86 -8.95
CA LYS A 6 -8.02 -17.52 -7.73
C LYS A 6 -7.38 -18.86 -8.05
N GLU A 7 -8.03 -19.70 -8.86
CA GLU A 7 -7.48 -21.00 -9.24
C GLU A 7 -6.19 -20.89 -10.04
N SER A 8 -6.16 -20.03 -11.06
CA SER A 8 -4.95 -19.89 -11.89
C SER A 8 -3.76 -19.36 -11.09
N LEU A 9 -4.00 -18.46 -10.13
CA LEU A 9 -2.95 -17.88 -9.31
C LEU A 9 -2.43 -18.84 -8.22
N LEU A 10 -3.27 -19.77 -7.74
CA LEU A 10 -2.86 -20.78 -6.75
C LEU A 10 -2.28 -22.04 -7.41
N ASN A 11 -2.51 -22.24 -8.70
CA ASN A 11 -1.98 -23.37 -9.45
C ASN A 11 -0.52 -23.13 -9.86
N LYS A 12 0.42 -23.87 -9.27
CA LYS A 12 1.87 -23.77 -9.56
C LYS A 12 2.25 -24.14 -11.01
N ASN A 13 1.36 -24.80 -11.75
CA ASN A 13 1.59 -25.18 -13.14
C ASN A 13 1.02 -24.15 -14.14
N THR A 14 0.39 -23.08 -13.65
CA THR A 14 -0.21 -22.03 -14.47
C THR A 14 0.41 -20.69 -14.11
N LEU A 15 0.85 -19.94 -15.12
CA LEU A 15 1.16 -18.52 -14.92
C LEU A 15 -0.14 -17.74 -15.08
N SER A 16 -0.64 -17.16 -13.99
CA SER A 16 -1.84 -16.32 -14.05
C SER A 16 -1.56 -15.05 -14.85
N VAL A 17 -2.54 -14.59 -15.63
CA VAL A 17 -2.40 -13.41 -16.51
C VAL A 17 -3.55 -12.48 -16.23
N THR A 18 -3.24 -11.25 -15.82
CA THR A 18 -4.21 -10.17 -15.72
C THR A 18 -3.92 -9.08 -16.76
N TRP A 19 -4.97 -8.44 -17.27
CA TRP A 19 -4.86 -7.35 -18.23
C TRP A 19 -5.57 -6.10 -17.71
N GLU A 20 -4.88 -4.95 -17.75
CA GLU A 20 -5.36 -3.70 -17.14
C GLU A 20 -6.22 -2.83 -18.04
N LEU A 21 -7.39 -2.48 -17.51
CA LEU A 21 -8.32 -1.52 -18.08
C LEU A 21 -8.32 -0.21 -17.27
N VAL A 22 -8.17 0.91 -17.97
CA VAL A 22 -8.18 2.27 -17.40
C VAL A 22 -9.36 3.04 -18.01
N PRO A 23 -10.57 2.94 -17.43
CA PRO A 23 -11.79 3.42 -18.05
C PRO A 23 -11.90 4.95 -18.06
N GLY A 24 -11.22 5.66 -17.16
CA GLY A 24 -11.17 7.11 -17.15
C GLY A 24 -12.45 7.80 -16.67
N ARG A 25 -12.57 9.09 -17.03
CA ARG A 25 -13.62 10.00 -16.54
C ARG A 25 -14.89 9.90 -17.37
N GLY A 26 -16.03 9.93 -16.68
CA GLY A 26 -17.37 9.92 -17.28
C GLY A 26 -18.00 8.52 -17.30
N ALA A 27 -19.14 8.36 -17.95
CA ALA A 27 -19.92 7.11 -17.94
C ALA A 27 -19.97 6.37 -19.30
N THR A 28 -20.02 7.09 -20.41
CA THR A 28 -20.31 6.53 -21.76
C THR A 28 -19.37 7.09 -22.83
N GLU A 29 -18.21 7.59 -22.42
CA GLU A 29 -17.22 8.13 -23.33
C GLU A 29 -16.42 7.00 -23.97
N LYS A 30 -15.65 7.36 -25.00
CA LYS A 30 -14.85 6.41 -25.77
C LYS A 30 -13.95 5.51 -24.91
N ALA A 31 -13.45 6.00 -23.78
CA ALA A 31 -12.57 5.22 -22.90
C ALA A 31 -13.32 4.06 -22.22
N GLN A 32 -14.56 4.29 -21.76
CA GLN A 32 -15.44 3.29 -21.18
C GLN A 32 -15.91 2.30 -22.25
N GLU A 33 -16.33 2.79 -23.42
CA GLU A 33 -16.69 1.92 -24.56
C GLU A 33 -15.52 1.01 -24.97
N THR A 34 -14.30 1.57 -25.03
CA THR A 34 -13.08 0.81 -25.34
C THR A 34 -12.77 -0.24 -24.26
N ALA A 35 -12.95 0.10 -22.98
CA ALA A 35 -12.73 -0.83 -21.88
C ALA A 35 -13.72 -2.01 -21.95
N ILE A 36 -14.99 -1.76 -22.25
CA ILE A 36 -16.03 -2.79 -22.42
C ILE A 36 -15.74 -3.67 -23.64
N ALA A 37 -15.38 -3.07 -24.79
CA ALA A 37 -15.00 -3.83 -25.97
C ALA A 37 -13.77 -4.71 -25.72
N SER A 38 -12.77 -4.18 -25.02
CA SER A 38 -11.57 -4.93 -24.60
C SER A 38 -11.92 -6.09 -23.68
N ALA A 39 -12.86 -5.87 -22.74
CA ALA A 39 -13.32 -6.91 -21.85
C ALA A 39 -14.00 -8.07 -22.58
N GLN A 40 -14.84 -7.75 -23.57
CA GLN A 40 -15.50 -8.77 -24.40
C GLN A 40 -14.50 -9.57 -25.24
N GLN A 41 -13.46 -8.92 -25.79
CA GLN A 41 -12.38 -9.61 -26.50
C GLN A 41 -11.63 -10.57 -25.56
N ALA A 42 -11.28 -10.11 -24.36
CA ALA A 42 -10.58 -10.94 -23.38
C ALA A 42 -11.40 -12.14 -22.92
N ALA A 43 -12.71 -11.96 -22.70
CA ALA A 43 -13.62 -13.04 -22.35
C ALA A 43 -13.69 -14.12 -23.46
N ASN A 44 -13.68 -13.70 -24.73
CA ASN A 44 -13.75 -14.62 -25.87
C ASN A 44 -12.42 -15.31 -26.18
N GLY A 45 -11.29 -14.63 -25.99
CA GLY A 45 -9.98 -15.15 -26.40
C GLY A 45 -9.36 -16.15 -25.42
N GLY A 46 -9.80 -16.18 -24.15
CA GLY A 46 -9.40 -17.22 -23.19
C GLY A 46 -7.94 -17.17 -22.70
N ARG A 47 -7.16 -16.16 -23.11
CA ARG A 47 -5.75 -15.97 -22.70
C ARG A 47 -5.58 -15.23 -21.36
N VAL A 48 -6.64 -14.60 -20.85
CA VAL A 48 -6.62 -13.73 -19.65
C VAL A 48 -7.46 -14.37 -18.55
N HIS A 49 -6.92 -14.41 -17.33
CA HIS A 49 -7.58 -15.00 -16.18
C HIS A 49 -8.41 -13.99 -15.38
N ALA A 50 -8.01 -12.72 -15.37
CA ALA A 50 -8.82 -11.61 -14.88
C ALA A 50 -8.51 -10.28 -15.58
N LEU A 51 -9.52 -9.41 -15.65
CA LEU A 51 -9.36 -8.02 -16.08
C LEU A 51 -9.23 -7.14 -14.85
N THR A 52 -8.09 -6.44 -14.72
CA THR A 52 -7.94 -5.47 -13.64
C THR A 52 -8.59 -4.15 -14.01
N ILE A 53 -9.14 -3.44 -13.03
CA ILE A 53 -9.86 -2.19 -13.27
C ILE A 53 -9.37 -1.14 -12.28
N THR A 54 -8.79 -0.05 -12.81
CA THR A 54 -8.22 1.02 -11.99
C THR A 54 -9.31 1.91 -11.36
N ASP A 55 -9.18 2.21 -10.06
CA ASP A 55 -10.06 3.12 -9.33
C ASP A 55 -9.47 4.54 -9.26
N ASN A 56 -10.17 5.51 -9.88
CA ASN A 56 -9.84 6.94 -9.86
C ASN A 56 -8.34 7.25 -10.14
N PRO A 57 -7.76 6.79 -11.26
CA PRO A 57 -6.32 6.85 -11.51
C PRO A 57 -5.75 8.29 -11.44
N GLY A 58 -4.57 8.43 -10.82
CA GLY A 58 -3.88 9.71 -10.70
C GLY A 58 -4.57 10.72 -9.77
N GLY A 59 -5.52 10.27 -8.93
CA GLY A 59 -6.24 11.16 -8.02
C GLY A 59 -7.34 11.98 -8.69
N ASN A 60 -7.81 11.53 -9.87
CA ASN A 60 -8.86 12.18 -10.66
C ASN A 60 -10.16 11.38 -10.60
N PRO A 61 -11.34 12.03 -10.63
CA PRO A 61 -12.61 11.35 -10.74
C PRO A 61 -12.71 10.50 -12.02
N ALA A 62 -13.14 9.25 -11.84
CA ALA A 62 -13.39 8.27 -12.88
C ALA A 62 -14.71 7.52 -12.60
N ILE A 63 -15.20 6.76 -13.58
CA ILE A 63 -16.25 5.77 -13.31
C ILE A 63 -15.79 4.79 -12.23
N LEU A 64 -16.71 4.34 -11.38
CA LEU A 64 -16.40 3.39 -10.32
C LEU A 64 -15.96 2.04 -10.92
N ALA A 65 -14.76 1.60 -10.53
CA ALA A 65 -14.20 0.31 -10.95
C ALA A 65 -15.12 -0.87 -10.57
N ASP A 66 -15.80 -0.77 -9.43
CA ASP A 66 -16.80 -1.73 -8.95
C ASP A 66 -17.89 -2.01 -9.98
N TYR A 67 -18.45 -0.94 -10.56
CA TYR A 67 -19.58 -1.05 -11.46
C TYR A 67 -19.16 -1.73 -12.76
N LEU A 68 -18.02 -1.34 -13.32
CA LEU A 68 -17.44 -2.04 -14.46
C LEU A 68 -17.09 -3.49 -14.11
N GLY A 69 -16.63 -3.77 -12.89
CA GLY A 69 -16.39 -5.14 -12.43
C GLY A 69 -17.66 -6.00 -12.50
N MET A 70 -18.81 -5.45 -12.11
CA MET A 70 -20.09 -6.15 -12.23
C MET A 70 -20.49 -6.42 -13.69
N GLU A 71 -20.25 -5.47 -14.60
CA GLU A 71 -20.53 -5.66 -16.02
C GLU A 71 -19.61 -6.71 -16.65
N ILE A 72 -18.32 -6.63 -16.35
CA ILE A 72 -17.29 -7.56 -16.82
C ILE A 72 -17.57 -8.99 -16.35
N LEU A 73 -17.98 -9.15 -15.09
CA LEU A 73 -18.33 -10.47 -14.57
C LEU A 73 -19.48 -11.12 -15.36
N LYS A 74 -20.47 -10.34 -15.81
CA LYS A 74 -21.57 -10.84 -16.64
C LYS A 74 -21.12 -11.29 -18.03
N MET A 75 -19.98 -10.81 -18.52
CA MET A 75 -19.37 -11.26 -19.78
C MET A 75 -18.63 -12.60 -19.64
N GLY A 76 -18.52 -13.15 -18.42
CA GLY A 76 -17.93 -14.47 -18.17
C GLY A 76 -16.43 -14.48 -17.88
N ILE A 77 -15.84 -13.31 -17.59
CA ILE A 77 -14.44 -13.15 -17.18
C ILE A 77 -14.35 -12.51 -15.79
N GLU A 78 -13.37 -12.93 -14.99
CA GLU A 78 -13.21 -12.44 -13.63
C GLU A 78 -12.71 -10.98 -13.61
N PRO A 79 -13.39 -10.06 -12.91
CA PRO A 79 -12.84 -8.74 -12.64
C PRO A 79 -11.86 -8.81 -11.45
N LEU A 80 -10.79 -8.03 -11.51
CA LEU A 80 -9.89 -7.68 -10.40
C LEU A 80 -10.03 -6.17 -10.11
N VAL A 81 -10.86 -5.81 -9.13
CA VAL A 81 -11.15 -4.40 -8.84
C VAL A 81 -10.03 -3.79 -8.00
N HIS A 82 -9.43 -2.68 -8.45
CA HIS A 82 -8.54 -1.90 -7.59
C HIS A 82 -9.36 -1.26 -6.47
N PHE A 83 -9.28 -1.80 -5.26
CA PHE A 83 -9.99 -1.28 -4.10
C PHE A 83 -9.10 -0.27 -3.36
N THR A 84 -9.25 1.02 -3.69
CA THR A 84 -8.42 2.06 -3.08
C THR A 84 -9.02 2.59 -1.78
N CYS A 85 -8.15 2.86 -0.80
CA CYS A 85 -8.55 3.39 0.51
C CYS A 85 -8.83 4.90 0.51
N LYS A 86 -8.46 5.60 -0.57
CA LYS A 86 -8.73 7.03 -0.71
C LYS A 86 -10.22 7.29 -0.93
N ASP A 87 -10.61 8.53 -0.67
CA ASP A 87 -11.94 9.12 -0.95
C ASP A 87 -13.08 8.49 -0.14
N LYS A 88 -12.78 7.57 0.78
CA LYS A 88 -13.75 6.75 1.50
C LYS A 88 -13.42 6.69 2.99
N ASN A 89 -14.45 6.77 3.83
CA ASN A 89 -14.35 6.38 5.24
C ASN A 89 -14.71 4.89 5.39
N ARG A 90 -14.50 4.30 6.58
CA ARG A 90 -14.78 2.88 6.80
C ARG A 90 -16.24 2.48 6.53
N ASN A 91 -17.20 3.37 6.77
CA ASN A 91 -18.62 3.10 6.49
C ASN A 91 -18.87 2.95 4.97
N GLN A 92 -18.32 3.87 4.18
CA GLN A 92 -18.39 3.77 2.72
C GLN A 92 -17.67 2.52 2.20
N MET A 93 -16.50 2.18 2.75
CA MET A 93 -15.76 0.97 2.34
C MET A 93 -16.53 -0.31 2.67
N GLU A 94 -17.11 -0.42 3.87
CA GLU A 94 -17.89 -1.58 4.28
C GLU A 94 -19.15 -1.74 3.41
N SER A 95 -19.88 -0.64 3.17
CA SER A 95 -21.06 -0.62 2.28
C SER A 95 -20.70 -1.02 0.84
N GLN A 96 -19.56 -0.56 0.34
CA GLN A 96 -19.03 -0.90 -0.97
C GLN A 96 -18.70 -2.40 -1.07
N LEU A 97 -18.07 -2.97 -0.04
CA LEU A 97 -17.78 -4.41 0.04
C LEU A 97 -19.08 -5.22 0.06
N TYR A 98 -20.10 -4.84 0.83
CA TYR A 98 -21.40 -5.53 0.77
C TYR A 98 -22.01 -5.54 -0.64
N ALA A 99 -21.92 -4.44 -1.38
CA ALA A 99 -22.41 -4.38 -2.75
C ALA A 99 -21.63 -5.33 -3.68
N LEU A 100 -20.30 -5.37 -3.56
CA LEU A 100 -19.44 -6.26 -4.35
C LEU A 100 -19.70 -7.75 -4.04
N ASP A 101 -19.83 -8.13 -2.78
CA ASP A 101 -20.16 -9.52 -2.39
C ASP A 101 -21.55 -9.93 -2.90
N ARG A 102 -22.53 -9.03 -2.79
CA ARG A 102 -23.87 -9.25 -3.36
C ARG A 102 -23.82 -9.48 -4.87
N ALA A 103 -22.96 -8.74 -5.58
CA ALA A 103 -22.75 -8.87 -7.01
C ALA A 103 -21.79 -10.00 -7.41
N LYS A 104 -21.18 -10.70 -6.43
CA LYS A 104 -20.19 -11.76 -6.64
C LYS A 104 -18.89 -11.32 -7.32
N VAL A 105 -18.57 -10.03 -7.21
CA VAL A 105 -17.25 -9.49 -7.55
C VAL A 105 -16.30 -9.76 -6.40
N ARG A 106 -15.47 -10.81 -6.54
CA ARG A 106 -14.70 -11.39 -5.43
C ARG A 106 -13.24 -10.99 -5.40
N ASN A 107 -12.64 -10.61 -6.53
CA ASN A 107 -11.20 -10.35 -6.60
C ASN A 107 -10.91 -8.86 -6.42
N LEU A 108 -10.13 -8.54 -5.39
CA LEU A 108 -9.83 -7.16 -5.00
C LEU A 108 -8.31 -6.96 -4.94
N LEU A 109 -7.82 -5.84 -5.49
CA LEU A 109 -6.45 -5.38 -5.28
C LEU A 109 -6.46 -4.18 -4.33
N VAL A 110 -6.15 -4.41 -3.06
CA VAL A 110 -6.24 -3.39 -2.00
C VAL A 110 -5.00 -2.50 -2.00
N MET A 111 -5.20 -1.18 -2.04
CA MET A 111 -4.11 -0.20 -2.06
C MET A 111 -4.51 1.14 -1.44
N THR A 112 -3.51 1.98 -1.10
CA THR A 112 -3.78 3.29 -0.49
C THR A 112 -4.51 4.22 -1.46
N GLY A 113 -4.12 4.22 -2.74
CA GLY A 113 -4.59 5.17 -3.76
C GLY A 113 -3.77 6.46 -3.81
N ASP A 114 -3.87 7.15 -4.95
CA ASP A 114 -3.22 8.44 -5.19
C ASP A 114 -3.87 9.57 -4.40
N TYR A 115 -3.09 10.60 -4.09
CA TYR A 115 -3.65 11.80 -3.47
C TYR A 115 -4.60 12.53 -4.43
N THR A 116 -5.68 13.11 -3.93
CA THR A 116 -6.64 13.82 -4.77
C THR A 116 -6.06 15.10 -5.34
N VAL A 117 -6.24 15.32 -6.64
CA VAL A 117 -5.67 16.48 -7.35
C VAL A 117 -6.71 17.33 -8.07
N SER A 118 -7.83 16.73 -8.51
CA SER A 118 -8.86 17.44 -9.26
C SER A 118 -10.27 16.95 -8.89
N GLY A 119 -11.29 17.75 -9.23
CA GLY A 119 -12.68 17.51 -8.86
C GLY A 119 -13.60 18.64 -9.35
N PHE A 120 -14.90 18.54 -9.05
CA PHE A 120 -15.84 19.63 -9.30
C PHE A 120 -15.46 20.86 -8.49
N GLN A 121 -15.25 22.00 -9.17
CA GLN A 121 -14.78 23.26 -8.58
C GLN A 121 -13.43 23.16 -7.83
N GLY A 122 -12.58 22.20 -8.20
CA GLY A 122 -11.21 22.08 -7.70
C GLY A 122 -10.96 20.82 -6.87
N ARG A 123 -9.87 20.84 -6.10
CA ARG A 123 -9.40 19.68 -5.34
C ARG A 123 -10.33 19.38 -4.14
N PRO A 124 -10.85 18.14 -4.00
CA PRO A 124 -11.71 17.77 -2.88
C PRO A 124 -10.92 17.60 -1.58
N LYS A 125 -11.64 17.50 -0.45
CA LYS A 125 -11.04 17.11 0.84
C LYS A 125 -10.50 15.68 0.73
N PRO A 126 -9.22 15.42 1.06
CA PRO A 126 -8.68 14.07 1.08
C PRO A 126 -9.31 13.25 2.22
N VAL A 127 -9.67 12.00 1.94
CA VAL A 127 -10.22 11.06 2.95
C VAL A 127 -9.43 9.76 2.89
N PHE A 128 -8.84 9.37 4.03
CA PHE A 128 -8.01 8.17 4.20
C PHE A 128 -8.24 7.58 5.60
N ASP A 129 -9.47 7.15 5.89
CA ASP A 129 -9.83 6.66 7.24
C ASP A 129 -9.23 5.28 7.55
N LEU A 130 -9.24 4.37 6.56
CA LEU A 130 -8.51 3.11 6.62
C LEU A 130 -7.28 3.17 5.70
N ASP A 131 -6.27 2.38 6.03
CA ASP A 131 -5.16 2.05 5.15
C ASP A 131 -5.27 0.60 4.70
N PRO A 132 -4.48 0.15 3.69
CA PRO A 132 -4.61 -1.19 3.13
C PRO A 132 -4.51 -2.33 4.15
N SER A 133 -3.73 -2.16 5.21
CA SER A 133 -3.56 -3.20 6.23
C SER A 133 -4.85 -3.37 7.03
N ASN A 134 -5.48 -2.25 7.40
CA ASN A 134 -6.77 -2.24 8.09
C ASN A 134 -7.93 -2.68 7.17
N THR A 135 -7.91 -2.29 5.89
CA THR A 135 -8.91 -2.73 4.91
C THR A 135 -8.84 -4.23 4.67
N LEU A 136 -7.65 -4.82 4.61
CA LEU A 136 -7.50 -6.27 4.50
C LEU A 136 -8.03 -6.99 5.74
N GLN A 137 -7.79 -6.45 6.96
CA GLN A 137 -8.38 -7.00 8.19
C GLN A 137 -9.92 -6.96 8.16
N LEU A 138 -10.51 -5.87 7.65
CA LEU A 138 -11.96 -5.79 7.46
C LEU A 138 -12.46 -6.87 6.50
N ILE A 139 -11.83 -7.02 5.33
CA ILE A 139 -12.19 -8.03 4.34
C ILE A 139 -12.07 -9.44 4.93
N GLU A 140 -10.99 -9.74 5.65
CA GLU A 140 -10.79 -11.03 6.30
C GLU A 140 -11.81 -11.29 7.41
N ALA A 141 -12.25 -10.26 8.14
CA ALA A 141 -13.34 -10.36 9.11
C ALA A 141 -14.69 -10.63 8.42
N MET A 142 -14.96 -9.98 7.29
CA MET A 142 -16.16 -10.25 6.48
C MET A 142 -16.18 -11.68 5.92
N ASN A 143 -15.04 -12.17 5.44
CA ASN A 143 -14.89 -13.56 4.98
C ASN A 143 -15.10 -14.60 6.11
N LYS A 144 -14.99 -14.20 7.39
CA LYS A 144 -15.28 -15.06 8.56
C LYS A 144 -16.70 -14.88 9.10
N GLY A 145 -17.49 -13.99 8.51
CA GLY A 145 -18.73 -13.48 9.08
C GLY A 145 -18.42 -12.34 10.04
N LEU A 146 -18.56 -11.10 9.55
CA LEU A 146 -18.25 -9.90 10.32
C LEU A 146 -19.12 -9.84 11.58
N GLU A 147 -18.49 -9.65 12.74
CA GLU A 147 -19.19 -9.44 14.01
C GLU A 147 -19.77 -8.02 14.06
N ILE A 148 -21.06 -7.93 14.37
CA ILE A 148 -21.78 -6.69 14.61
C ILE A 148 -22.11 -6.61 16.10
N PRO A 149 -21.43 -5.75 16.87
CA PRO A 149 -21.70 -5.59 18.29
C PRO A 149 -23.14 -5.10 18.53
N GLY A 150 -23.92 -5.88 19.27
CA GLY A 150 -25.27 -5.50 19.69
C GLY A 150 -25.32 -5.12 21.18
N PHE A 151 -26.44 -4.52 21.62
CA PHE A 151 -26.60 -4.09 23.01
C PHE A 151 -26.63 -5.26 24.01
N LYS A 152 -27.18 -6.42 23.62
CA LYS A 152 -27.27 -7.63 24.45
C LYS A 152 -26.26 -8.71 24.05
N ALA A 153 -26.14 -8.96 22.75
CA ALA A 153 -25.26 -9.96 22.18
C ALA A 153 -24.83 -9.48 20.80
N SER A 154 -23.64 -9.91 20.36
CA SER A 154 -23.19 -9.72 19.00
C SER A 154 -23.97 -10.59 18.03
N THR A 155 -24.20 -10.09 16.82
CA THR A 155 -24.69 -10.86 15.67
C THR A 155 -23.58 -10.99 14.65
N PHE A 156 -23.66 -11.99 13.77
CA PHE A 156 -22.66 -12.22 12.72
C PHE A 156 -23.33 -12.17 11.36
N ASN A 157 -22.69 -11.48 10.42
CA ASN A 157 -23.11 -11.51 9.03
C ASN A 157 -22.83 -12.89 8.42
N ALA A 158 -23.50 -13.19 7.30
CA ALA A 158 -23.10 -14.32 6.47
C ALA A 158 -21.66 -14.10 5.96
N PRO A 159 -20.80 -15.15 5.97
CA PRO A 159 -19.44 -15.04 5.43
C PRO A 159 -19.43 -14.64 3.95
N SER A 160 -18.56 -13.69 3.60
CA SER A 160 -18.22 -13.35 2.21
C SER A 160 -17.14 -14.30 1.65
N ASP A 161 -16.87 -14.21 0.34
CA ASP A 161 -15.85 -15.02 -0.38
C ASP A 161 -14.89 -14.13 -1.18
N PHE A 162 -14.32 -13.08 -0.56
CA PHE A 162 -13.35 -12.22 -1.22
C PHE A 162 -11.97 -12.89 -1.36
N PHE A 163 -11.39 -12.76 -2.54
CA PHE A 163 -9.98 -13.05 -2.82
C PHE A 163 -9.21 -11.73 -2.98
N ALA A 164 -8.76 -11.19 -1.84
CA ALA A 164 -8.12 -9.88 -1.78
C ALA A 164 -6.59 -9.98 -1.75
N GLY A 165 -5.92 -9.26 -2.65
CA GLY A 165 -4.48 -9.09 -2.69
C GLY A 165 -4.06 -7.67 -2.32
N CYS A 166 -2.75 -7.41 -2.35
CA CYS A 166 -2.21 -6.10 -2.00
C CYS A 166 -1.07 -5.65 -2.91
N ALA A 167 -0.88 -4.34 -3.05
CA ALA A 167 0.22 -3.77 -3.85
C ALA A 167 1.48 -3.52 -2.99
N VAL A 168 2.68 -3.74 -3.54
CA VAL A 168 3.98 -3.36 -2.91
C VAL A 168 4.90 -2.69 -3.92
N SER A 169 5.64 -1.65 -3.52
CA SER A 169 6.62 -0.99 -4.37
C SER A 169 8.05 -1.35 -3.93
N PRO A 170 8.77 -2.22 -4.66
CA PRO A 170 10.20 -2.47 -4.41
C PRO A 170 11.11 -1.39 -5.02
N PHE A 171 10.57 -0.53 -5.90
CA PHE A 171 11.31 0.49 -6.63
C PHE A 171 11.52 1.74 -5.76
N LYS A 172 12.47 1.63 -4.82
CA LYS A 172 12.89 2.70 -3.92
C LYS A 172 14.41 2.86 -3.96
N SER A 173 14.85 4.11 -4.01
CA SER A 173 16.26 4.49 -4.08
C SER A 173 16.92 4.47 -2.71
N THR A 174 16.18 4.71 -1.62
CA THR A 174 16.74 4.79 -0.26
C THR A 174 16.39 3.59 0.61
N GLU A 175 17.23 3.31 1.61
CA GLU A 175 17.02 2.21 2.55
C GLU A 175 15.72 2.37 3.33
N ALA A 176 15.52 3.54 3.94
CA ALA A 176 14.35 3.80 4.76
C ALA A 176 13.06 3.65 3.95
N GLU A 177 13.04 4.12 2.69
CA GLU A 177 11.87 3.97 1.83
C GLU A 177 11.59 2.51 1.48
N LEU A 178 12.62 1.74 1.11
CA LEU A 178 12.44 0.33 0.77
C LEU A 178 11.96 -0.47 1.99
N MET A 179 12.62 -0.31 3.12
CA MET A 179 12.33 -1.11 4.32
C MET A 179 10.93 -0.85 4.86
N VAL A 180 10.44 0.40 4.85
CA VAL A 180 9.05 0.66 5.28
C VAL A 180 7.99 0.11 4.31
N GLN A 181 8.32 -0.10 3.02
CA GLN A 181 7.43 -0.84 2.10
C GLN A 181 7.35 -2.32 2.48
N TYR A 182 8.48 -2.92 2.87
CA TYR A 182 8.56 -4.31 3.26
C TYR A 182 7.95 -4.60 4.63
N TYR A 183 8.16 -3.75 5.63
CA TYR A 183 7.43 -3.85 6.90
C TYR A 183 5.92 -3.69 6.69
N LYS A 184 5.49 -2.78 5.81
CA LYS A 184 4.08 -2.69 5.43
C LYS A 184 3.60 -3.92 4.66
N LEU A 185 4.43 -4.54 3.83
CA LEU A 185 4.08 -5.80 3.15
C LEU A 185 3.75 -6.89 4.17
N LYS A 186 4.57 -7.06 5.21
CA LYS A 186 4.30 -7.99 6.31
C LYS A 186 2.96 -7.69 7.00
N LYS A 187 2.70 -6.42 7.32
CA LYS A 187 1.40 -5.95 7.88
C LYS A 187 0.21 -6.30 6.98
N LYS A 188 0.33 -6.12 5.67
CA LYS A 188 -0.74 -6.44 4.69
C LYS A 188 -0.97 -7.95 4.57
N ILE A 189 0.09 -8.76 4.57
CA ILE A 189 -0.02 -10.23 4.57
C ILE A 189 -0.69 -10.71 5.86
N GLN A 190 -0.25 -10.21 7.02
CA GLN A 190 -0.88 -10.50 8.30
C GLN A 190 -2.34 -10.05 8.37
N GLY A 191 -2.68 -8.96 7.68
CA GLY A 191 -4.06 -8.47 7.54
C GLY A 191 -4.97 -9.36 6.70
N GLY A 192 -4.43 -10.33 5.97
CA GLY A 192 -5.23 -11.32 5.22
C GLY A 192 -5.04 -11.29 3.70
N ALA A 193 -4.05 -10.55 3.15
CA ALA A 193 -3.76 -10.58 1.72
C ALA A 193 -3.49 -12.02 1.24
N LYS A 194 -4.08 -12.40 0.11
CA LYS A 194 -3.94 -13.72 -0.52
C LYS A 194 -2.95 -13.75 -1.69
N PHE A 195 -2.59 -12.58 -2.22
CA PHE A 195 -1.55 -12.39 -3.22
C PHE A 195 -0.94 -10.99 -3.15
N VAL A 196 0.21 -10.81 -3.81
CA VAL A 196 0.93 -9.54 -3.87
C VAL A 196 1.09 -9.13 -5.33
N VAL A 197 0.79 -7.88 -5.68
CA VAL A 197 1.11 -7.29 -6.98
C VAL A 197 2.26 -6.30 -6.80
N THR A 198 3.33 -6.44 -7.55
CA THR A 198 4.41 -5.44 -7.52
C THR A 198 3.97 -4.16 -8.23
N GLN A 199 4.44 -3.02 -7.76
CA GLN A 199 4.31 -1.77 -8.51
C GLN A 199 5.01 -1.89 -9.86
N LEU A 200 4.67 -1.02 -10.80
CA LEU A 200 5.40 -0.89 -12.05
C LEU A 200 6.87 -0.48 -11.82
N GLY A 201 7.78 -1.20 -12.47
CA GLY A 201 9.16 -0.80 -12.70
C GLY A 201 9.86 -1.78 -13.66
N TYR A 202 11.10 -1.46 -14.03
CA TYR A 202 11.81 -2.15 -15.13
C TYR A 202 13.11 -2.80 -14.68
N ASP A 203 13.53 -2.58 -13.44
CA ASP A 203 14.66 -3.26 -12.83
C ASP A 203 14.23 -4.64 -12.31
N VAL A 204 14.65 -5.70 -12.99
CA VAL A 204 14.32 -7.08 -12.62
C VAL A 204 14.91 -7.47 -11.27
N ARG A 205 16.05 -6.90 -10.87
CA ARG A 205 16.64 -7.19 -9.56
C ARG A 205 15.74 -6.67 -8.45
N LYS A 206 15.04 -5.55 -8.64
CA LYS A 206 13.99 -5.07 -7.73
C LYS A 206 12.74 -5.95 -7.72
N CYS A 207 12.34 -6.52 -8.86
CA CYS A 207 11.26 -7.51 -8.89
C CYS A 207 11.63 -8.77 -8.09
N HIS A 208 12.81 -9.31 -8.31
CA HIS A 208 13.33 -10.48 -7.61
C HIS A 208 13.52 -10.24 -6.11
N GLU A 209 13.84 -9.00 -5.70
CA GLU A 209 14.00 -8.58 -4.30
C GLU A 209 12.76 -8.90 -3.43
N VAL A 210 11.56 -8.78 -4.01
CA VAL A 210 10.31 -9.11 -3.32
C VAL A 210 10.23 -10.59 -3.00
N LEU A 211 10.56 -11.46 -3.96
CA LEU A 211 10.56 -12.92 -3.78
C LEU A 211 11.56 -13.34 -2.70
N GLN A 212 12.76 -12.75 -2.74
CA GLN A 212 13.81 -13.00 -1.74
C GLN A 212 13.38 -12.55 -0.35
N PHE A 213 12.76 -11.36 -0.23
CA PHE A 213 12.25 -10.86 1.02
C PHE A 213 11.18 -11.79 1.63
N LEU A 214 10.25 -12.29 0.80
CA LEU A 214 9.23 -13.25 1.23
C LEU A 214 9.86 -14.58 1.67
N LYS A 215 10.84 -15.09 0.90
CA LYS A 215 11.56 -16.34 1.19
C LYS A 215 12.26 -16.30 2.55
N ILE A 216 13.09 -15.28 2.82
CA ILE A 216 13.83 -15.20 4.09
C ILE A 216 12.90 -14.99 5.31
N ASN A 217 11.73 -14.38 5.11
CA ASN A 217 10.72 -14.19 6.14
C ASN A 217 9.73 -15.36 6.24
N LYS A 218 9.91 -16.44 5.46
CA LYS A 218 9.05 -17.63 5.42
C LYS A 218 7.57 -17.30 5.14
N LEU A 219 7.34 -16.38 4.21
CA LEU A 219 6.00 -15.95 3.78
C LEU A 219 5.66 -16.63 2.45
N ASP A 220 4.74 -17.60 2.48
CA ASP A 220 4.27 -18.31 1.29
C ASP A 220 3.02 -17.63 0.73
N ILE A 221 3.22 -16.72 -0.23
CA ILE A 221 2.14 -15.96 -0.88
C ILE A 221 2.49 -15.71 -2.35
N PRO A 222 1.56 -15.94 -3.30
CA PRO A 222 1.82 -15.73 -4.71
C PRO A 222 2.10 -14.25 -5.02
N VAL A 223 3.13 -14.02 -5.84
CA VAL A 223 3.50 -12.70 -6.35
C VAL A 223 3.11 -12.61 -7.82
N VAL A 224 2.51 -11.47 -8.18
CA VAL A 224 2.19 -11.08 -9.55
C VAL A 224 3.12 -9.93 -9.93
N GLY A 225 3.95 -10.15 -10.95
CA GLY A 225 4.85 -9.12 -11.48
C GLY A 225 4.15 -8.19 -12.46
N ASN A 226 4.41 -6.89 -12.38
CA ASN A 226 3.78 -5.89 -13.26
C ASN A 226 4.61 -5.64 -14.51
N ILE A 227 3.95 -5.68 -15.67
CA ILE A 227 4.52 -5.43 -17.00
C ILE A 227 3.72 -4.30 -17.63
N TYR A 228 4.37 -3.19 -17.97
CA TYR A 228 3.71 -2.09 -18.67
C TYR A 228 4.36 -1.84 -20.02
N VAL A 229 3.54 -1.82 -21.08
CA VAL A 229 3.98 -1.46 -22.42
C VAL A 229 4.17 0.06 -22.46
N LEU A 230 5.42 0.51 -22.30
CA LEU A 230 5.75 1.87 -21.90
C LEU A 230 6.02 2.83 -23.07
N PRO A 231 5.05 3.63 -23.54
CA PRO A 231 5.34 4.66 -24.54
C PRO A 231 6.24 5.76 -23.96
N TYR A 232 7.02 6.41 -24.83
CA TYR A 232 7.94 7.49 -24.45
C TYR A 232 7.25 8.61 -23.64
N GLY A 233 6.03 9.00 -24.02
CA GLY A 233 5.29 10.06 -23.30
C GLY A 233 5.04 9.72 -21.82
N ALA A 234 4.58 8.50 -21.54
CA ALA A 234 4.39 8.02 -20.17
C ALA A 234 5.73 7.87 -19.45
N ALA A 235 6.75 7.34 -20.13
CA ALA A 235 8.11 7.20 -19.59
C ALA A 235 8.67 8.54 -19.11
N ASN A 236 8.52 9.60 -19.90
CA ASN A 236 8.98 10.94 -19.58
C ASN A 236 8.25 11.52 -18.35
N VAL A 237 6.94 11.30 -18.22
CA VAL A 237 6.16 11.74 -17.05
C VAL A 237 6.60 10.98 -15.78
N MET A 238 6.82 9.67 -15.88
CA MET A 238 7.27 8.82 -14.77
C MET A 238 8.70 9.18 -14.33
N ASN A 239 9.62 9.35 -15.27
CA ASN A 239 11.02 9.75 -15.00
C ASN A 239 11.10 11.12 -14.30
N GLN A 240 10.21 12.06 -14.65
CA GLN A 240 10.08 13.35 -13.97
C GLN A 240 9.36 13.29 -12.61
N ASN A 241 8.99 12.09 -12.13
CA ASN A 241 8.20 11.86 -10.92
C ASN A 241 6.87 12.63 -10.88
N LYS A 242 6.25 12.85 -12.05
CA LYS A 242 4.90 13.43 -12.14
C LYS A 242 3.79 12.41 -11.90
N LEU A 243 4.14 11.11 -11.91
CA LEU A 243 3.27 10.01 -11.51
C LEU A 243 3.91 9.29 -10.31
N PRO A 244 3.49 9.60 -9.07
CA PRO A 244 4.15 9.11 -7.86
C PRO A 244 4.28 7.59 -7.80
N GLY A 245 5.47 7.11 -7.44
CA GLY A 245 5.73 5.69 -7.21
C GLY A 245 5.96 4.84 -8.47
N CYS A 246 5.90 5.43 -9.67
CA CYS A 246 6.31 4.79 -10.92
C CYS A 246 7.72 5.23 -11.28
N VAL A 247 8.67 4.30 -11.36
CA VAL A 247 10.09 4.61 -11.59
C VAL A 247 10.48 4.27 -13.03
N VAL A 248 10.97 5.28 -13.76
CA VAL A 248 11.65 5.13 -15.05
C VAL A 248 12.99 5.83 -14.95
N THR A 249 14.08 5.07 -15.10
CA THR A 249 15.44 5.62 -15.05
C THR A 249 15.80 6.41 -16.32
N ASP A 250 16.80 7.27 -16.22
CA ASP A 250 17.32 8.03 -17.37
C ASP A 250 17.82 7.12 -18.49
N LYS A 251 18.42 5.96 -18.14
CA LYS A 251 18.85 4.93 -19.10
C LYS A 251 17.67 4.43 -19.93
N LEU A 252 16.59 3.99 -19.29
CA LEU A 252 15.40 3.50 -20.00
C LEU A 252 14.73 4.61 -20.82
N LEU A 253 14.66 5.83 -20.29
CA LEU A 253 14.10 6.96 -21.03
C LEU A 253 14.90 7.26 -22.30
N ALA A 254 16.23 7.20 -22.24
CA ALA A 254 17.11 7.40 -23.39
C ALA A 254 16.91 6.33 -24.47
N GLU A 255 16.76 5.06 -24.09
CA GLU A 255 16.44 3.98 -25.03
C GLU A 255 15.10 4.23 -25.74
N LEU A 256 14.04 4.54 -24.97
CA LEU A 256 12.72 4.86 -25.53
C LEU A 256 12.76 6.10 -26.42
N ASN A 257 13.65 7.06 -26.14
CA ASN A 257 13.87 8.24 -26.96
C ASN A 257 14.45 7.90 -28.33
N LEU A 258 15.32 6.89 -28.41
CA LEU A 258 15.86 6.41 -29.68
C LEU A 258 14.79 5.61 -30.45
N GLU A 259 14.07 4.73 -29.77
CA GLU A 259 13.02 3.89 -30.36
C GLU A 259 11.88 4.68 -30.98
N LYS A 260 11.53 5.84 -30.41
CA LYS A 260 10.41 6.66 -30.92
C LYS A 260 10.66 7.21 -32.33
N SER A 261 11.92 7.21 -32.79
CA SER A 261 12.33 7.67 -34.12
C SER A 261 12.16 6.59 -35.20
N ALA A 262 11.86 5.35 -34.84
CA ALA A 262 11.58 4.28 -35.78
C ALA A 262 10.25 4.51 -36.55
N PRO A 263 10.03 3.90 -37.73
CA PRO A 263 8.80 4.09 -38.51
C PRO A 263 7.50 3.77 -37.76
N ASP A 264 7.53 2.76 -36.90
CA ASP A 264 6.40 2.35 -36.04
C ASP A 264 6.34 3.14 -34.72
N LYS A 265 7.18 4.17 -34.56
CA LYS A 265 7.34 4.97 -33.34
C LYS A 265 7.71 4.11 -32.11
N GLY A 266 8.43 3.01 -32.33
CA GLY A 266 8.96 2.13 -31.28
C GLY A 266 7.94 1.15 -30.70
N VAL A 267 6.80 0.91 -31.36
CA VAL A 267 5.76 0.00 -30.85
C VAL A 267 6.31 -1.43 -30.74
N GLY A 268 6.95 -1.96 -31.78
CA GLY A 268 7.51 -3.30 -31.81
C GLY A 268 8.56 -3.53 -30.74
N GLN A 269 9.45 -2.55 -30.52
CA GLN A 269 10.48 -2.64 -29.47
C GLN A 269 9.89 -2.65 -28.06
N ARG A 270 8.84 -1.85 -27.81
CA ARG A 270 8.13 -1.88 -26.52
C ARG A 270 7.40 -3.19 -26.27
N LEU A 271 6.77 -3.77 -27.29
CA LEU A 271 6.12 -5.08 -27.18
C LEU A 271 7.14 -6.20 -26.95
N LEU A 272 8.26 -6.19 -27.68
CA LEU A 272 9.35 -7.14 -27.48
C LEU A 272 9.96 -7.02 -26.08
N ARG A 273 10.15 -5.80 -25.56
CA ARG A 273 10.58 -5.57 -24.19
C ARG A 273 9.59 -6.15 -23.18
N ALA A 274 8.29 -5.94 -23.37
CA ALA A 274 7.27 -6.54 -22.50
C ALA A 274 7.30 -8.08 -22.54
N ALA A 275 7.48 -8.69 -23.72
CA ALA A 275 7.63 -10.14 -23.87
C ALA A 275 8.90 -10.69 -23.17
N LYS A 276 10.02 -9.98 -23.27
CA LYS A 276 11.25 -10.34 -22.53
C LYS A 276 11.04 -10.26 -21.02
N LEU A 277 10.37 -9.20 -20.54
CA LEU A 277 10.07 -9.07 -19.11
C LEU A 277 9.12 -10.17 -18.64
N TYR A 278 8.12 -10.56 -19.44
CA TYR A 278 7.27 -11.72 -19.18
C TYR A 278 8.10 -13.00 -18.97
N ALA A 279 9.01 -13.30 -19.90
CA ALA A 279 9.88 -14.48 -19.83
C ALA A 279 10.72 -14.47 -18.55
N ILE A 280 11.30 -13.33 -18.19
CA ILE A 280 12.11 -13.16 -16.98
C ILE A 280 11.27 -13.35 -15.72
N LEU A 281 10.11 -12.68 -15.63
CA LEU A 281 9.24 -12.76 -14.46
C LEU A 281 8.77 -14.21 -14.22
N LYS A 282 8.34 -14.90 -15.28
CA LYS A 282 8.03 -16.33 -15.24
C LYS A 282 9.24 -17.15 -14.75
N GLY A 283 10.43 -16.83 -15.26
CA GLY A 283 11.70 -17.50 -14.94
C GLY A 283 12.15 -17.36 -13.49
N ILE A 284 11.97 -16.18 -12.88
CA ILE A 284 12.29 -15.95 -11.47
C ILE A 284 11.25 -16.54 -10.51
N GLY A 285 10.11 -17.03 -11.03
CA GLY A 285 9.11 -17.76 -10.25
C GLY A 285 7.95 -16.92 -9.70
N VAL A 286 7.53 -15.85 -10.39
CA VAL A 286 6.24 -15.21 -10.07
C VAL A 286 5.08 -16.17 -10.39
N ALA A 287 3.99 -16.06 -9.63
CA ALA A 287 2.77 -16.86 -9.86
C ALA A 287 1.88 -16.27 -10.97
N GLY A 288 2.08 -15.01 -11.32
CA GLY A 288 1.37 -14.38 -12.43
C GLY A 288 2.01 -13.10 -12.92
N VAL A 289 1.47 -12.58 -14.01
CA VAL A 289 1.85 -11.30 -14.61
C VAL A 289 0.63 -10.39 -14.75
N HIS A 290 0.85 -9.11 -14.49
CA HIS A 290 -0.14 -8.05 -14.65
C HIS A 290 0.29 -7.15 -15.79
N ILE A 291 -0.41 -7.23 -16.91
CA ILE A 291 -0.03 -6.55 -18.14
C ILE A 291 -0.90 -5.31 -18.32
N GLY A 292 -0.26 -4.15 -18.44
CA GLY A 292 -0.91 -2.87 -18.70
C GLY A 292 -0.24 -2.10 -19.83
N GLY A 293 -0.89 -1.02 -20.27
CA GLY A 293 -0.35 -0.14 -21.30
C GLY A 293 -1.41 0.81 -21.82
N HIS A 294 -1.02 2.02 -22.17
CA HIS A 294 -1.97 2.99 -22.73
C HIS A 294 -2.47 2.51 -24.12
N ASN A 295 -3.77 2.28 -24.25
CA ASN A 295 -4.42 1.72 -25.45
C ASN A 295 -3.78 0.41 -25.95
N LEU A 296 -3.33 -0.44 -25.04
CA LEU A 296 -2.86 -1.78 -25.38
C LEU A 296 -4.02 -2.56 -26.02
N LYS A 297 -3.80 -3.17 -27.18
CA LYS A 297 -4.82 -3.99 -27.86
C LYS A 297 -4.71 -5.46 -27.48
N TYR A 298 -5.78 -6.22 -27.66
CA TYR A 298 -5.78 -7.65 -27.34
C TYR A 298 -4.75 -8.44 -28.17
N GLU A 299 -4.60 -8.13 -29.46
CA GLU A 299 -3.63 -8.83 -30.33
C GLU A 299 -2.18 -8.54 -29.90
N GLN A 300 -1.93 -7.36 -29.33
CA GLN A 300 -0.63 -7.00 -28.77
C GLN A 300 -0.37 -7.71 -27.45
N LEU A 301 -1.40 -7.93 -26.64
CA LEU A 301 -1.31 -8.78 -25.44
C LEU A 301 -0.97 -10.22 -25.84
N GLU A 302 -1.66 -10.79 -26.84
CA GLU A 302 -1.36 -12.13 -27.37
C GLU A 302 0.08 -12.24 -27.85
N TYR A 303 0.56 -11.24 -28.61
CA TYR A 303 1.96 -11.17 -29.02
C TYR A 303 2.93 -11.22 -27.83
N ILE A 304 2.66 -10.45 -26.76
CA ILE A 304 3.52 -10.44 -25.56
C ILE A 304 3.58 -11.83 -24.92
N LEU A 305 2.43 -12.49 -24.81
CA LEU A 305 2.34 -13.82 -24.22
C LEU A 305 3.07 -14.87 -25.08
N ASP A 306 2.77 -14.93 -26.38
CA ASP A 306 3.37 -15.91 -27.30
C ASP A 306 4.88 -15.71 -27.42
N LYS A 307 5.32 -14.47 -27.62
CA LYS A 307 6.74 -14.15 -27.71
C LYS A 307 7.45 -14.34 -26.38
N GLY A 308 6.76 -14.10 -25.27
CA GLY A 308 7.28 -14.34 -23.93
C GLY A 308 7.50 -15.83 -23.65
N GLU A 309 6.57 -16.70 -24.06
CA GLU A 309 6.74 -18.15 -23.98
C GLU A 309 7.88 -18.65 -24.90
N GLU A 310 8.02 -18.10 -26.11
CA GLU A 310 9.13 -18.42 -27.01
C GLU A 310 10.50 -18.08 -26.37
N LEU A 311 10.57 -16.96 -25.65
CA LEU A 311 11.80 -16.46 -25.02
C LEU A 311 12.10 -17.10 -23.66
N PHE A 312 11.08 -17.70 -23.00
CA PHE A 312 11.20 -18.27 -21.66
C PHE A 312 12.36 -19.25 -21.48
N PRO A 313 12.66 -20.20 -22.39
CA PRO A 313 13.80 -21.12 -22.21
C PRO A 313 15.16 -20.41 -22.03
N LYS A 314 15.30 -19.18 -22.52
CA LYS A 314 16.51 -18.36 -22.44
C LYS A 314 16.37 -17.15 -21.51
N TRP A 315 15.38 -17.16 -20.60
CA TRP A 315 15.07 -15.99 -19.76
C TRP A 315 16.28 -15.47 -18.96
N LYS A 316 17.19 -16.35 -18.55
CA LYS A 316 18.41 -15.99 -17.80
C LYS A 316 19.32 -15.05 -18.59
N ASP A 317 19.42 -15.26 -19.90
CA ASP A 317 20.25 -14.43 -20.78
C ASP A 317 19.69 -13.02 -20.95
N LEU A 318 18.37 -12.87 -20.72
CA LEU A 318 17.65 -11.60 -20.85
C LEU A 318 17.77 -10.72 -19.60
N VAL A 319 18.15 -11.27 -18.43
CA VAL A 319 18.19 -10.54 -17.15
C VAL A 319 19.06 -9.28 -17.26
N LYS A 320 20.23 -9.37 -17.92
CA LYS A 320 21.16 -8.25 -18.12
C LYS A 320 20.58 -7.10 -18.96
N GLU A 321 19.53 -7.34 -19.74
CA GLU A 321 18.85 -6.30 -20.52
C GLU A 321 17.88 -5.47 -19.66
N PHE A 322 17.56 -5.93 -18.45
CA PHE A 322 16.66 -5.28 -17.50
C PHE A 322 17.38 -4.77 -16.25
N ASP A 323 18.62 -4.32 -16.44
CA ASP A 323 19.42 -3.63 -15.44
C ASP A 323 19.21 -2.10 -15.57
N TYR A 324 18.19 -1.60 -14.89
CA TYR A 324 17.82 -0.18 -14.84
C TYR A 324 17.88 0.35 -13.40
N PRO A 325 19.08 0.43 -12.80
CA PRO A 325 19.23 0.86 -11.42
C PRO A 325 18.90 2.34 -11.29
N GLN A 326 18.25 2.71 -10.19
CA GLN A 326 18.14 4.12 -9.80
C GLN A 326 19.53 4.65 -9.41
N THR A 327 19.80 5.93 -9.65
CA THR A 327 21.04 6.59 -9.21
C THR A 327 21.20 6.45 -7.70
N ASN A 328 22.32 5.87 -7.25
CA ASN A 328 22.57 5.52 -5.85
C ASN A 328 21.48 4.61 -5.23
N GLY A 329 20.84 3.77 -6.05
CA GLY A 329 19.75 2.90 -5.63
C GLY A 329 20.19 1.88 -4.58
N PHE A 330 19.48 1.86 -3.45
CA PHE A 330 19.66 0.87 -2.40
C PHE A 330 19.01 -0.46 -2.79
N TYR A 331 19.72 -1.58 -2.57
CA TYR A 331 19.18 -2.94 -2.69
C TYR A 331 19.34 -3.66 -1.35
N TYR A 332 18.28 -4.30 -0.90
CA TYR A 332 18.24 -5.01 0.37
C TYR A 332 19.08 -6.28 0.36
N PHE A 333 19.27 -6.92 -0.80
CA PHE A 333 20.10 -8.11 -0.96
C PHE A 333 21.34 -7.80 -1.79
N GLU A 334 22.44 -8.51 -1.55
CA GLU A 334 23.64 -8.43 -2.36
C GLU A 334 23.38 -8.91 -3.81
N LYS A 335 24.19 -8.42 -4.76
CA LYS A 335 24.06 -8.80 -6.17
C LYS A 335 24.74 -10.14 -6.40
N ASP A 336 24.07 -11.06 -7.08
CA ASP A 336 24.72 -12.23 -7.64
C ASP A 336 25.30 -11.85 -9.01
N GLU A 337 26.62 -11.62 -9.08
CA GLU A 337 27.30 -11.21 -10.32
C GLU A 337 27.20 -12.26 -11.44
N ARG A 338 26.95 -13.53 -11.12
CA ARG A 338 26.78 -14.59 -12.13
C ARG A 338 25.43 -14.51 -12.81
N THR A 339 24.38 -14.17 -12.07
CA THR A 339 23.00 -14.19 -12.58
C THR A 339 22.44 -12.80 -12.88
N GLY A 340 23.05 -11.74 -12.33
CA GLY A 340 22.51 -10.37 -12.37
C GLY A 340 21.36 -10.12 -11.39
N LEU A 341 20.92 -11.15 -10.65
CA LEU A 341 19.82 -11.09 -9.69
C LEU A 341 20.34 -10.82 -8.27
N ASN A 342 19.53 -11.14 -7.26
CA ASN A 342 19.90 -11.03 -5.84
C ASN A 342 20.39 -12.37 -5.31
N THR A 343 21.30 -12.32 -4.34
CA THR A 343 21.60 -13.46 -3.47
C THR A 343 20.53 -13.60 -2.38
N ASP A 344 20.65 -14.62 -1.52
CA ASP A 344 19.86 -14.77 -0.29
C ASP A 344 20.40 -13.91 0.88
N GLN A 345 21.52 -13.19 0.70
CA GLN A 345 22.20 -12.46 1.77
C GLN A 345 21.79 -10.98 1.77
N PRO A 346 21.20 -10.48 2.88
CA PRO A 346 20.93 -9.06 3.02
C PRO A 346 22.22 -8.23 3.02
N THR A 347 22.19 -7.09 2.35
CA THR A 347 23.28 -6.09 2.38
C THR A 347 23.51 -5.63 3.82
N ASN A 348 24.77 -5.40 4.22
CA ASN A 348 25.09 -4.79 5.50
C ASN A 348 24.63 -3.31 5.52
N ARG A 349 23.80 -2.95 6.51
CA ARG A 349 23.17 -1.61 6.63
C ARG A 349 23.68 -0.77 7.79
N ASP A 350 24.55 -1.32 8.65
CA ASP A 350 24.92 -0.71 9.93
C ASP A 350 25.57 0.66 9.77
N ASN A 351 26.38 0.83 8.72
CA ASN A 351 27.14 2.06 8.45
C ASN A 351 26.49 2.97 7.40
N LEU A 352 25.28 2.65 6.93
CA LEU A 352 24.59 3.50 5.95
C LEU A 352 24.03 4.76 6.62
N PRO A 353 24.14 5.94 5.96
CA PRO A 353 23.66 7.21 6.51
C PRO A 353 22.15 7.20 6.74
N LEU A 354 21.68 8.09 7.61
CA LEU A 354 20.25 8.26 7.85
C LEU A 354 19.58 9.05 6.71
N ASP A 355 18.49 8.52 6.16
CA ASP A 355 17.72 9.16 5.08
C ASP A 355 16.95 10.43 5.52
N ALA A 356 16.89 10.68 6.82
CA ALA A 356 16.31 11.88 7.41
C ALA A 356 16.98 12.26 8.75
N PRO A 357 16.96 13.56 9.13
CA PRO A 357 17.53 13.99 10.40
C PRO A 357 16.83 13.40 11.62
N ALA A 358 17.62 12.84 12.55
CA ALA A 358 17.18 12.38 13.86
C ALA A 358 17.71 13.31 14.98
N GLY A 359 17.14 14.51 15.05
CA GLY A 359 17.58 15.61 15.91
C GLY A 359 17.30 15.43 17.42
N ALA A 360 17.79 16.37 18.24
CA ALA A 360 17.73 16.33 19.71
C ALA A 360 16.30 16.21 20.28
N MET A 361 15.31 16.79 19.59
CA MET A 361 13.90 16.65 19.96
C MET A 361 13.44 15.18 20.00
N ASN A 362 13.97 14.31 19.12
CA ASN A 362 13.68 12.87 19.17
C ASN A 362 14.19 12.24 20.47
N SER A 363 15.44 12.55 20.86
CA SER A 363 16.03 12.06 22.10
C SER A 363 15.25 12.51 23.33
N LEU A 364 14.83 13.78 23.37
CA LEU A 364 13.99 14.33 24.43
C LEU A 364 12.64 13.60 24.51
N MET A 365 11.94 13.47 23.37
CA MET A 365 10.65 12.80 23.31
C MET A 365 10.75 11.34 23.75
N ARG A 366 11.80 10.64 23.32
CA ARG A 366 12.09 9.26 23.73
C ARG A 366 12.29 9.15 25.24
N GLY A 367 13.12 10.00 25.83
CA GLY A 367 13.34 10.03 27.28
C GLY A 367 12.05 10.32 28.06
N MET A 368 11.30 11.35 27.66
CA MET A 368 10.04 11.72 28.29
C MET A 368 9.00 10.59 28.20
N HIS A 369 8.84 9.95 27.04
CA HIS A 369 7.89 8.85 26.87
C HIS A 369 8.32 7.59 27.62
N GLY A 370 9.61 7.27 27.62
CA GLY A 370 10.16 6.17 28.41
C GLY A 370 9.96 6.36 29.91
N LEU A 371 9.89 7.61 30.38
CA LEU A 371 9.70 7.93 31.80
C LEU A 371 8.21 7.96 32.21
N LEU A 372 7.37 8.65 31.43
CA LEU A 372 5.98 8.94 31.79
C LEU A 372 4.96 7.92 31.24
N PHE A 373 5.22 7.34 30.06
CA PHE A 373 4.23 6.54 29.31
C PHE A 373 4.52 5.04 29.34
N THR A 374 5.56 4.59 30.05
CA THR A 374 5.88 3.16 30.17
C THR A 374 5.25 2.56 31.43
N PRO A 375 4.33 1.57 31.34
CA PRO A 375 3.56 1.06 32.48
C PRO A 375 4.38 0.64 33.72
N ASN A 376 5.59 0.11 33.50
CA ASN A 376 6.44 -0.42 34.56
C ASN A 376 7.42 0.60 35.17
N LYS A 377 7.30 1.90 34.85
CA LYS A 377 8.21 2.95 35.35
C LYS A 377 7.57 3.79 36.45
N LYS A 378 8.39 4.33 37.36
CA LYS A 378 7.94 4.98 38.61
C LYS A 378 6.96 6.15 38.43
N LEU A 379 7.03 6.86 37.31
CA LEU A 379 6.18 8.03 37.05
C LEU A 379 4.84 7.67 36.37
N PHE A 380 4.72 6.48 35.79
CA PHE A 380 3.47 6.05 35.16
C PHE A 380 2.29 5.93 36.18
N PRO A 381 2.45 5.28 37.36
CA PRO A 381 1.38 5.24 38.36
C PRO A 381 0.92 6.62 38.83
N MET A 382 1.85 7.57 38.95
CA MET A 382 1.55 8.96 39.32
C MET A 382 0.70 9.65 38.25
N MET A 383 1.13 9.60 36.98
CA MET A 383 0.38 10.17 35.86
C MET A 383 -1.02 9.55 35.75
N ARG A 384 -1.09 8.22 35.88
CA ARG A 384 -2.34 7.48 35.87
C ARG A 384 -3.26 7.87 37.03
N GLY A 385 -2.72 8.09 38.23
CA GLY A 385 -3.47 8.59 39.39
C GLY A 385 -4.06 9.97 39.15
N MET A 386 -3.28 10.87 38.55
CA MET A 386 -3.73 12.21 38.17
C MET A 386 -4.90 12.16 37.19
N TYR A 387 -4.78 11.40 36.09
CA TYR A 387 -5.87 11.28 35.12
C TYR A 387 -7.12 10.61 35.71
N ARG A 388 -6.95 9.58 36.56
CA ARG A 388 -8.06 8.96 37.28
C ARG A 388 -8.80 9.94 38.19
N ALA A 389 -8.08 10.85 38.88
CA ALA A 389 -8.69 11.85 39.75
C ALA A 389 -9.48 12.93 39.00
N THR A 390 -9.23 13.08 37.69
CA THR A 390 -9.91 14.05 36.81
C THR A 390 -10.97 13.43 35.90
N GLU A 391 -11.08 12.10 35.86
CA GLU A 391 -12.08 11.40 35.06
C GLU A 391 -13.51 11.84 35.45
N GLY A 392 -14.33 12.20 34.47
CA GLY A 392 -15.70 12.70 34.68
C GLY A 392 -15.80 14.16 35.16
N LYS A 393 -14.70 14.80 35.60
CA LYS A 393 -14.72 16.20 36.05
C LYS A 393 -14.59 17.17 34.88
N LYS A 394 -15.70 17.83 34.51
CA LYS A 394 -15.76 18.77 33.37
C LYS A 394 -14.71 19.88 33.40
N LYS A 395 -14.46 20.54 34.54
CA LYS A 395 -13.52 21.68 34.61
C LYS A 395 -12.05 21.25 34.55
N THR A 396 -11.63 20.39 35.48
CA THR A 396 -10.22 19.97 35.58
C THR A 396 -9.78 19.09 34.42
N GLY A 397 -10.66 18.22 33.90
CA GLY A 397 -10.37 17.40 32.72
C GLY A 397 -10.17 18.26 31.45
N LYS A 398 -11.02 19.28 31.24
CA LYS A 398 -10.86 20.23 30.13
C LYS A 398 -9.58 21.04 30.24
N ALA A 399 -9.19 21.47 31.44
CA ALA A 399 -7.95 22.20 31.65
C ALA A 399 -6.71 21.34 31.30
N LEU A 400 -6.65 20.09 31.77
CA LEU A 400 -5.56 19.17 31.41
C LEU A 400 -5.53 18.85 29.92
N HIS A 401 -6.69 18.65 29.29
CA HIS A 401 -6.78 18.44 27.85
C HIS A 401 -6.30 19.67 27.07
N ALA A 402 -6.64 20.89 27.49
CA ALA A 402 -6.16 22.11 26.84
C ALA A 402 -4.64 22.24 26.92
N VAL A 403 -4.04 21.92 28.07
CA VAL A 403 -2.57 21.90 28.24
C VAL A 403 -1.92 20.85 27.35
N GLU A 404 -2.47 19.62 27.34
CA GLU A 404 -2.02 18.55 26.43
C GLU A 404 -2.07 18.99 24.97
N HIS A 405 -3.22 19.51 24.55
CA HIS A 405 -3.46 19.84 23.16
C HIS A 405 -2.55 20.97 22.71
N LEU A 406 -2.39 22.03 23.51
CA LEU A 406 -1.45 23.11 23.24
C LEU A 406 -0.02 22.59 23.07
N ALA A 407 0.44 21.75 24.01
CA ALA A 407 1.77 21.15 23.94
C ALA A 407 1.97 20.31 22.67
N LYS A 408 0.97 19.49 22.29
CA LYS A 408 1.04 18.64 21.10
C LYS A 408 0.86 19.40 19.79
N VAL A 409 0.12 20.51 19.76
CA VAL A 409 0.04 21.40 18.59
C VAL A 409 1.41 22.00 18.31
N ILE A 410 2.05 22.59 19.33
CA ILE A 410 3.37 23.21 19.20
C ILE A 410 4.42 22.20 18.72
N MET A 411 4.42 20.98 19.27
CA MET A 411 5.45 19.99 18.96
C MET A 411 5.21 19.21 17.67
N LEU A 412 3.94 18.94 17.32
CA LEU A 412 3.59 17.91 16.34
C LEU A 412 2.48 18.30 15.37
N ASP A 413 1.95 19.53 15.45
CA ASP A 413 0.78 20.00 14.71
C ASP A 413 -0.46 19.10 14.94
N CYS A 414 -0.67 18.69 16.20
CA CYS A 414 -1.75 17.77 16.59
C CYS A 414 -3.14 18.23 16.10
N LYS A 415 -3.96 17.26 15.65
CA LYS A 415 -5.34 17.49 15.19
C LYS A 415 -6.40 16.93 16.16
N ASP A 416 -5.98 16.64 17.39
CA ASP A 416 -6.85 16.24 18.51
C ASP A 416 -7.73 15.00 18.23
N CYS A 417 -7.18 13.97 17.60
CA CYS A 417 -7.93 12.72 17.32
C CYS A 417 -8.25 11.88 18.57
N GLY A 418 -7.65 12.20 19.73
CA GLY A 418 -7.84 11.49 21.01
C GLY A 418 -7.32 10.05 21.09
N ASP A 419 -6.94 9.43 19.98
CA ASP A 419 -6.40 8.08 19.89
C ASP A 419 -4.97 8.11 19.36
N CYS A 420 -3.97 8.28 20.23
CA CYS A 420 -2.64 8.74 19.82
C CYS A 420 -1.69 7.61 19.34
N ALA A 421 -1.38 7.57 18.04
CA ALA A 421 -0.46 6.56 17.45
C ALA A 421 1.02 7.01 17.39
N MET A 422 1.44 7.90 18.29
CA MET A 422 2.82 8.42 18.29
C MET A 422 3.84 7.38 18.75
N LEU A 423 3.46 6.52 19.70
CA LEU A 423 4.34 5.48 20.24
C LEU A 423 4.70 4.47 19.14
N ASP A 424 3.76 4.23 18.22
CA ASP A 424 3.90 3.29 17.10
C ASP A 424 4.75 3.83 15.94
N LEU A 425 4.99 5.15 15.91
CA LEU A 425 5.69 5.82 14.81
C LEU A 425 6.84 6.71 15.29
N ALA A 426 7.62 6.21 16.25
CA ALA A 426 8.83 6.88 16.75
C ALA A 426 8.58 8.35 17.14
N TYR A 427 7.48 8.59 17.87
CA TYR A 427 7.05 9.91 18.36
C TYR A 427 6.75 10.92 17.24
N LEU A 428 6.33 10.43 16.07
CA LEU A 428 5.74 11.24 15.00
C LEU A 428 4.23 11.01 14.96
N CYS A 429 3.48 12.06 14.65
CA CYS A 429 2.02 11.94 14.51
C CYS A 429 1.66 11.58 13.06
N PRO A 430 1.14 10.37 12.77
CA PRO A 430 0.70 10.03 11.41
C PRO A 430 -0.52 10.85 10.96
N MET A 431 -1.35 11.30 11.90
CA MET A 431 -2.58 12.03 11.60
C MET A 431 -2.35 13.49 11.17
N SER A 432 -1.29 14.14 11.64
CA SER A 432 -0.95 15.51 11.23
C SER A 432 0.18 15.57 10.21
N GLN A 433 1.13 14.63 10.28
CA GLN A 433 2.36 14.73 9.50
C GLN A 433 2.32 13.93 8.19
N CYS A 434 1.36 12.99 8.04
CA CYS A 434 1.06 12.35 6.76
C CYS A 434 -0.19 12.98 6.13
N PRO A 435 -0.12 13.51 4.90
CA PRO A 435 -1.31 14.02 4.20
C PRO A 435 -2.36 12.93 3.90
N LYS A 436 -1.94 11.66 3.91
CA LYS A 436 -2.81 10.48 3.72
C LYS A 436 -3.19 9.78 5.04
N ASN A 437 -2.92 10.41 6.19
CA ASN A 437 -3.23 9.89 7.54
C ASN A 437 -2.84 8.41 7.79
N GLN A 438 -1.77 7.91 7.15
CA GLN A 438 -1.42 6.48 7.18
C GLN A 438 -0.82 6.06 8.53
N ARG A 439 -1.56 5.26 9.31
CA ARG A 439 -1.09 4.62 10.55
C ARG A 439 -0.23 3.37 10.32
N ASN A 440 -0.40 2.71 9.18
CA ASN A 440 0.44 1.59 8.74
C ASN A 440 1.10 1.86 7.38
N GLY A 441 1.70 3.03 7.21
CA GLY A 441 2.43 3.41 6.01
C GLY A 441 3.78 2.67 5.86
N ALA A 442 4.59 3.05 4.88
CA ALA A 442 4.41 4.16 3.95
C ALA A 442 3.35 3.91 2.85
N CYS A 443 2.96 4.96 2.11
CA CYS A 443 2.31 4.78 0.79
C CYS A 443 3.39 4.51 -0.28
N GLY A 444 3.00 4.06 -1.48
CA GLY A 444 3.95 3.73 -2.54
C GLY A 444 4.58 4.93 -3.25
N GLY A 445 4.10 6.16 -3.05
CA GLY A 445 4.52 7.30 -3.89
C GLY A 445 5.72 8.10 -3.41
N SER A 446 6.34 7.78 -2.26
CA SER A 446 7.56 8.50 -1.85
C SER A 446 8.68 8.32 -2.87
N LEU A 447 9.53 9.34 -3.00
CA LEU A 447 10.74 9.32 -3.83
C LEU A 447 11.87 10.06 -3.11
N ASP A 448 13.05 9.46 -3.02
CA ASP A 448 14.26 10.01 -2.40
C ASP A 448 14.02 10.51 -0.96
N GLY A 449 13.17 9.76 -0.25
CA GLY A 449 12.71 10.02 1.11
C GLY A 449 11.65 11.12 1.24
N TRP A 450 11.25 11.78 0.15
CA TRP A 450 10.28 12.87 0.14
C TRP A 450 8.84 12.36 0.02
N CYS A 451 7.89 13.12 0.59
CA CYS A 451 6.47 12.84 0.48
C CYS A 451 5.97 13.14 -0.95
N GLU A 452 5.15 12.27 -1.52
CA GLU A 452 4.58 12.48 -2.87
C GLU A 452 3.76 13.77 -3.00
N VAL A 453 3.09 14.18 -1.92
CA VAL A 453 2.22 15.36 -1.89
C VAL A 453 3.02 16.66 -1.70
N TYR A 454 4.20 16.55 -1.08
CA TYR A 454 5.05 17.69 -0.73
C TYR A 454 6.50 17.39 -1.14
N PRO A 455 6.75 17.17 -2.45
CA PRO A 455 8.07 16.80 -2.94
C PRO A 455 9.07 17.92 -2.62
N LYS A 456 10.26 17.55 -2.13
CA LYS A 456 11.34 18.49 -1.73
C LYS A 456 10.99 19.47 -0.60
N GLU A 457 9.77 19.46 -0.08
CA GLU A 457 9.33 20.30 1.04
C GLU A 457 9.23 19.51 2.35
N LYS A 458 8.68 18.29 2.31
CA LYS A 458 8.44 17.47 3.50
C LYS A 458 8.95 16.04 3.30
N LYS A 459 9.89 15.62 4.14
CA LYS A 459 10.30 14.21 4.21
C LYS A 459 9.13 13.34 4.69
N CYS A 460 8.99 12.16 4.09
CA CYS A 460 7.96 11.19 4.44
C CYS A 460 8.04 10.87 5.94
N VAL A 461 6.89 10.85 6.63
CA VAL A 461 6.85 10.58 8.07
C VAL A 461 7.41 9.20 8.42
N TRP A 462 7.23 8.21 7.53
CA TRP A 462 7.72 6.85 7.71
C TRP A 462 9.24 6.74 7.49
N VAL A 463 9.79 7.52 6.55
CA VAL A 463 11.25 7.65 6.36
C VAL A 463 11.89 8.29 7.59
N ARG A 464 11.25 9.34 8.14
CA ARG A 464 11.69 9.98 9.39
C ARG A 464 11.58 9.04 10.59
N ALA A 465 10.53 8.23 10.69
CA ALA A 465 10.37 7.26 11.76
C ALA A 465 11.46 6.19 11.70
N TYR A 466 11.71 5.65 10.50
CA TYR A 466 12.79 4.69 10.26
C TYR A 466 14.16 5.28 10.67
N ALA A 467 14.49 6.49 10.20
CA ALA A 467 15.75 7.15 10.56
C ALA A 467 15.90 7.41 12.07
N ARG A 468 14.80 7.78 12.76
CA ARG A 468 14.80 7.98 14.22
C ARG A 468 15.11 6.71 14.99
N LEU A 469 14.62 5.56 14.51
CA LEU A 469 14.83 4.25 15.12
C LEU A 469 16.19 3.66 14.76
N LYS A 470 16.60 3.77 13.49
CA LYS A 470 17.91 3.31 13.00
C LYS A 470 19.07 3.94 13.75
N LYS A 471 18.96 5.22 14.14
CA LYS A 471 19.95 5.90 15.00
C LYS A 471 20.28 5.10 16.28
N TYR A 472 19.35 4.28 16.76
CA TYR A 472 19.50 3.46 17.96
C TYR A 472 19.54 1.94 17.67
N GLY A 473 19.58 1.52 16.39
CA GLY A 473 19.51 0.11 16.00
C GLY A 473 18.14 -0.54 16.26
N GLU A 474 17.06 0.24 16.23
CA GLU A 474 15.70 -0.18 16.62
C GLU A 474 14.71 -0.15 15.45
N GLU A 475 15.16 -0.11 14.20
CA GLU A 475 14.27 0.05 13.04
C GLU A 475 13.27 -1.10 12.85
N THR A 476 13.55 -2.28 13.43
CA THR A 476 12.64 -3.43 13.47
C THR A 476 11.38 -3.15 14.29
N ALA A 477 11.36 -2.10 15.13
CA ALA A 477 10.15 -1.67 15.84
C ALA A 477 9.01 -1.21 14.91
N LEU A 478 9.29 -0.96 13.62
CA LEU A 478 8.25 -0.69 12.61
C LEU A 478 7.63 -1.97 12.03
N ASP A 479 8.28 -3.13 12.21
CA ASP A 479 7.86 -4.47 11.81
C ASP A 479 6.98 -5.13 12.88
N VAL A 480 5.87 -4.44 13.18
CA VAL A 480 4.87 -4.84 14.18
C VAL A 480 3.54 -5.13 13.51
N PRO A 481 2.57 -5.76 14.21
CA PRO A 481 1.21 -5.91 13.69
C PRO A 481 0.57 -4.57 13.29
N PRO A 482 -0.46 -4.58 12.42
CA PRO A 482 -1.16 -3.36 12.03
C PRO A 482 -1.73 -2.60 13.24
N VAL A 483 -1.46 -1.29 13.29
CA VAL A 483 -2.05 -0.34 14.23
C VAL A 483 -3.51 -0.08 13.81
N PRO A 484 -4.49 -0.22 14.71
CA PRO A 484 -5.89 0.02 14.39
C PRO A 484 -6.15 1.44 13.85
N PRO A 485 -7.20 1.64 13.03
CA PRO A 485 -7.58 2.96 12.59
C PRO A 485 -7.99 3.82 13.79
N ALA A 486 -7.91 5.15 13.64
CA ALA A 486 -8.27 6.07 14.71
C ALA A 486 -9.69 5.80 15.20
N ASN A 487 -9.87 5.69 16.52
CA ASN A 487 -11.21 5.71 17.10
C ASN A 487 -11.72 7.16 17.20
N TRP A 488 -12.63 7.53 16.30
CA TRP A 488 -13.19 8.88 16.24
C TRP A 488 -14.18 9.20 17.37
N ASP A 489 -14.60 8.24 18.20
CA ASP A 489 -15.33 8.52 19.45
C ASP A 489 -14.47 9.31 20.44
N PHE A 490 -13.15 9.25 20.29
CA PHE A 490 -12.20 10.03 21.07
C PHE A 490 -11.86 11.39 20.46
N TYR A 491 -12.47 11.76 19.33
CA TYR A 491 -12.21 13.04 18.70
C TYR A 491 -12.46 14.21 19.66
N GLN A 492 -11.50 15.14 19.72
CA GLN A 492 -11.48 16.26 20.67
C GLN A 492 -11.52 15.84 22.14
N THR A 493 -10.92 14.70 22.47
CA THR A 493 -10.68 14.26 23.84
C THR A 493 -9.18 14.10 24.12
N SER A 494 -8.81 14.18 25.40
CA SER A 494 -7.43 14.00 25.86
C SER A 494 -6.92 12.60 25.55
N SER A 495 -5.96 12.50 24.63
CA SER A 495 -5.31 11.23 24.33
C SER A 495 -4.41 10.74 25.47
N TRP A 496 -3.88 11.62 26.32
CA TRP A 496 -3.21 11.19 27.55
C TRP A 496 -4.18 10.54 28.53
N SER A 497 -5.38 11.12 28.72
CA SER A 497 -6.43 10.51 29.52
C SER A 497 -6.84 9.14 28.97
N ASN A 498 -7.06 9.05 27.66
CA ASN A 498 -7.43 7.78 27.02
C ASN A 498 -6.34 6.71 27.16
N PHE A 499 -5.07 7.08 27.01
CA PHE A 499 -3.93 6.20 27.23
C PHE A 499 -3.85 5.69 28.68
N PHE A 500 -3.73 6.61 29.65
CA PHE A 500 -3.50 6.23 31.05
C PHE A 500 -4.68 5.50 31.69
N LEU A 501 -5.89 5.71 31.18
CA LEU A 501 -7.11 5.04 31.65
C LEU A 501 -7.41 3.76 30.86
N GLY A 502 -6.54 3.34 29.93
CA GLY A 502 -6.69 2.09 29.18
C GLY A 502 -7.91 2.09 28.25
N LYS A 503 -8.18 3.22 27.59
CA LYS A 503 -9.31 3.41 26.65
C LYS A 503 -8.89 3.33 25.19
N ASP A 504 -7.65 3.72 24.89
CA ASP A 504 -7.15 3.80 23.52
C ASP A 504 -6.64 2.46 22.97
N HIS A 505 -6.25 2.45 21.70
CA HIS A 505 -5.78 1.24 21.01
C HIS A 505 -4.50 0.62 21.60
N SER A 506 -3.71 1.39 22.36
CA SER A 506 -2.45 0.92 22.93
C SER A 506 -2.67 0.05 24.18
N ALA A 507 -3.83 0.21 24.83
CA ALA A 507 -4.15 -0.46 26.08
C ALA A 507 -4.01 -2.00 26.05
N PRO A 508 -4.60 -2.74 25.07
CA PRO A 508 -4.41 -4.18 24.98
C PRO A 508 -2.96 -4.58 24.70
N ILE A 509 -2.22 -3.78 23.94
CA ILE A 509 -0.83 -4.04 23.55
C ILE A 509 0.10 -3.89 24.77
N LEU A 510 -0.11 -2.86 25.58
CA LEU A 510 0.72 -2.51 26.73
C LEU A 510 0.20 -3.08 28.06
N GLY A 511 -0.88 -3.86 28.04
CA GLY A 511 -1.49 -4.43 29.25
C GLY A 511 -2.09 -3.40 30.21
N ILE A 512 -2.48 -2.21 29.71
CA ILE A 512 -3.05 -1.14 30.52
C ILE A 512 -4.53 -1.44 30.77
N LYS A 513 -4.84 -2.05 31.91
CA LYS A 513 -6.24 -2.35 32.29
C LYS A 513 -7.05 -1.08 32.51
N ARG A 514 -8.34 -1.07 32.16
CA ARG A 514 -9.24 0.04 32.50
C ARG A 514 -9.46 0.08 34.03
N PRO A 515 -9.37 1.24 34.70
CA PRO A 515 -9.74 1.36 36.10
C PRO A 515 -11.21 0.99 36.31
N GLU A 516 -11.54 0.35 37.43
CA GLU A 516 -12.94 0.16 37.84
C GLU A 516 -13.64 1.53 37.95
N SER A 517 -14.76 1.67 37.23
CA SER A 517 -15.57 2.88 37.21
C SER A 517 -16.07 3.19 38.62
N LYS A 518 -15.78 4.40 39.12
CA LYS A 518 -16.44 4.95 40.32
C LYS A 518 -17.79 5.61 40.02
N ILE A 519 -18.23 5.57 38.76
CA ILE A 519 -19.50 6.17 38.32
C ILE A 519 -20.49 5.02 38.09
N PRO A 520 -21.64 5.00 38.80
CA PRO A 520 -22.69 4.02 38.56
C PRO A 520 -23.09 4.05 37.08
N LYS A 521 -23.33 2.87 36.48
CA LYS A 521 -24.04 2.80 35.20
C LYS A 521 -25.44 3.40 35.45
N SER A 522 -25.68 4.60 34.93
CA SER A 522 -27.01 5.24 34.91
C SER A 522 -27.87 4.63 33.82
#